data_AF-R6XRT9-F1
#
_entry.id   AF-R6XRT9-F1
#
_cell.length_a   1.000
_cell.length_b   1.000
_cell.length_c   1.000
_cell.angle_alpha   90.00
_cell.angle_beta   90.00
_cell.angle_gamma   90.00
#
_symmetry.space_group_name_H-M   'P 1'
#
loop_
_entity.id
_entity.type
_entity.pdbx_description
1 polymer ?
#
loop_
_entity_poly.entity_id
_entity_poly.type
_entity_poly.pdbx_seq_one_letter_code
_entity_poly.pdbx_strand_id
1 'polypeptide(L)'
;MGGKGYIKMNLCNYSGSGNIILTSPSGTQIASITAKASTDGATAVIENTLDESGEYILSFDGTGSNYIHSLSIINMTEPAYTQNGNWYTVKTGDAKSFTTTLELVNGFNSAANAPRSYIFLPNGTYDLGEACLTTISGNNISLIGESMDKTIIVNKPEIEGIGVTATILNTGKNLYIQDLTLQNAYDYYNAKDAGRAICLQDRGTQTICKKVKMLSYQDTYYSNDPQGKGQYYFEDSEIHGTVDYICGGGDAYFNRVLLVNESRSASGKSGDDVIAAPNSKSEWGYIFKDCTIENKAARFSLGRSWDEITRLTWLNTTINQKDEINDDGKKVSYFTIDAMGNNAADKFRLDFLKDADGNVFSPSEKMVTFKATKASITKPEENIILTADEAAGYSLDKVFTDWTPAALASQKDPIAAKVANGKLTWTGNANMYMVEKNGEFAALTTETEYTIDDASAKYEVRAANEMGGFGLSESTATGIDKVISSDDAIKTVIYSVDGMQLSHLQKGINILVKSFADGSKKTSKVIVR
;
A
#
# COMPACT_ATOMS: atom_id res chain seq x y z
N MET A 1 17.53 25.74 22.41
CA MET A 1 17.04 24.47 21.83
C MET A 1 17.82 23.33 22.45
N GLY A 2 17.19 22.18 22.66
CA GLY A 2 17.88 20.94 23.04
C GLY A 2 18.69 20.35 21.88
N GLY A 3 19.64 19.48 22.19
CA GLY A 3 20.28 18.63 21.20
C GLY A 3 19.23 17.82 20.45
N LYS A 4 19.35 17.69 19.12
CA LYS A 4 18.35 17.02 18.27
C LYS A 4 16.92 17.58 18.35
N GLY A 5 16.76 18.80 18.87
CA GLY A 5 15.49 19.53 18.78
C GLY A 5 15.24 20.02 17.35
N TYR A 6 14.01 20.43 17.05
CA TYR A 6 13.67 20.99 15.75
C TYR A 6 12.77 22.21 15.85
N ILE A 7 12.82 23.05 14.83
CA ILE A 7 11.95 24.21 14.66
C ILE A 7 10.99 23.91 13.52
N LYS A 8 9.70 23.94 13.81
CA LYS A 8 8.64 23.96 12.82
C LYS A 8 8.21 25.40 12.55
N MET A 9 8.08 25.75 11.29
CA MET A 9 7.63 27.07 10.85
C MET A 9 6.52 26.94 9.81
N ASN A 10 5.56 27.85 9.84
CA ASN A 10 4.67 28.08 8.71
C ASN A 10 5.16 29.33 7.97
N LEU A 11 5.63 29.13 6.74
CA LEU A 11 6.28 30.14 5.92
C LEU A 11 5.25 30.97 5.15
N CYS A 12 5.63 32.19 4.79
CA CYS A 12 4.75 33.14 4.10
C CYS A 12 5.18 33.35 2.66
N ASN A 13 4.20 33.37 1.74
CA ASN A 13 4.49 33.62 0.32
C ASN A 13 4.93 35.07 0.07
N TYR A 14 4.61 35.98 0.99
CA TYR A 14 4.92 37.40 0.91
C TYR A 14 6.26 37.76 1.59
N SER A 15 6.96 36.79 2.18
CA SER A 15 8.29 37.03 2.74
C SER A 15 9.29 37.47 1.66
N GLY A 16 10.28 38.27 2.07
CA GLY A 16 11.40 38.71 1.25
C GLY A 16 12.23 37.55 0.71
N SER A 17 13.01 37.80 -0.34
CA SER A 17 13.93 36.82 -0.90
C SER A 17 15.11 36.60 0.04
N GLY A 18 15.47 35.33 0.28
CA GLY A 18 16.57 34.93 1.14
C GLY A 18 16.24 33.64 1.87
N ASN A 19 16.99 33.37 2.93
CA ASN A 19 16.92 32.17 3.74
C ASN A 19 16.67 32.52 5.21
N ILE A 20 16.01 31.58 5.88
CA ILE A 20 16.01 31.45 7.33
C ILE A 20 17.18 30.53 7.67
N ILE A 21 18.10 31.00 8.51
CA ILE A 21 19.33 30.32 8.90
C ILE A 21 19.27 29.98 10.39
N LEU A 22 19.55 28.72 10.73
CA LEU A 22 19.76 28.28 12.10
C LEU A 22 21.27 28.21 12.40
N THR A 23 21.71 28.94 13.42
CA THR A 23 23.11 29.02 13.85
C THR A 23 23.25 28.48 15.28
N SER A 24 24.28 27.67 15.53
CA SER A 24 24.60 27.05 16.82
C SER A 24 25.09 28.06 17.86
N PRO A 25 25.15 27.68 19.15
CA PRO A 25 25.81 28.47 20.20
C PRO A 25 27.25 28.86 19.88
N SER A 26 27.98 28.04 19.12
CA SER A 26 29.34 28.31 18.67
C SER A 26 29.43 29.24 17.46
N GLY A 27 28.29 29.72 16.93
CA GLY A 27 28.24 30.61 15.77
C GLY A 27 28.32 29.88 14.42
N THR A 28 28.17 28.55 14.39
CA THR A 28 28.21 27.75 13.15
C THR A 28 26.83 27.63 12.55
N GLN A 29 26.67 27.92 11.26
CA GLN A 29 25.42 27.64 10.55
C GLN A 29 25.17 26.13 10.48
N ILE A 30 24.03 25.70 11.01
CA ILE A 30 23.61 24.29 11.08
C ILE A 30 22.75 23.91 9.89
N ALA A 31 21.83 24.80 9.52
CA ALA A 31 20.89 24.56 8.43
C ALA A 31 20.30 25.87 7.94
N SER A 32 19.74 25.84 6.73
CA SER A 32 19.04 26.98 6.13
C SER A 32 17.91 26.51 5.23
N ILE A 33 16.81 27.27 5.20
CA ILE A 33 15.68 27.06 4.30
C ILE A 33 15.33 28.37 3.60
N THR A 34 14.77 28.31 2.40
CA THR A 34 14.26 29.50 1.72
C THR A 34 13.14 30.15 2.53
N ALA A 35 13.23 31.45 2.79
CA ALA A 35 12.26 32.19 3.61
C ALA A 35 10.90 32.36 2.91
N LYS A 36 10.93 32.65 1.60
CA LYS A 36 9.73 32.85 0.79
C LYS A 36 9.18 31.53 0.29
N ALA A 37 7.98 31.17 0.76
CA ALA A 37 7.29 29.97 0.31
C ALA A 37 6.58 30.17 -1.04
N SER A 38 6.42 29.07 -1.79
CA SER A 38 5.59 29.03 -3.01
C SER A 38 4.09 29.04 -2.71
N THR A 39 3.70 28.56 -1.52
CA THR A 39 2.32 28.54 -1.04
C THR A 39 2.27 29.19 0.33
N ASP A 40 1.27 30.04 0.56
CA ASP A 40 1.14 30.72 1.84
C ASP A 40 0.77 29.74 2.94
N GLY A 41 1.47 29.80 4.08
CA GLY A 41 1.30 28.86 5.18
C GLY A 41 2.03 27.52 4.99
N ALA A 42 2.89 27.37 3.98
CA ALA A 42 3.65 26.13 3.78
C ALA A 42 4.51 25.80 5.01
N THR A 43 4.43 24.55 5.48
CA THR A 43 5.24 24.10 6.60
C THR A 43 6.68 23.85 6.17
N ALA A 44 7.62 24.31 6.98
CA ALA A 44 9.04 24.00 6.86
C ALA A 44 9.61 23.59 8.22
N VAL A 45 10.65 22.77 8.18
CA VAL A 45 11.30 22.26 9.39
C VAL A 45 12.81 22.41 9.28
N ILE A 46 13.43 22.86 10.37
CA ILE A 46 14.88 22.83 10.56
C ILE A 46 15.20 22.02 11.82
N GLU A 47 16.05 21.02 11.70
CA GLU A 47 16.54 20.22 12.83
C GLU A 47 17.90 20.73 13.30
N ASN A 48 18.10 20.76 14.62
CA ASN A 48 19.43 20.86 15.23
C ASN A 48 20.12 19.51 15.12
N THR A 49 21.03 19.36 14.16
CA THR A 49 21.77 18.11 13.96
C THR A 49 22.84 17.85 15.02
N LEU A 50 23.07 18.79 15.95
CA LEU A 50 24.04 18.65 17.04
C LEU A 50 23.42 18.00 18.27
N ASP A 51 24.27 17.33 19.07
CA ASP A 51 23.88 16.80 20.38
C ASP A 51 23.88 17.89 21.47
N GLU A 52 24.47 19.05 21.19
CA GLU A 52 24.54 20.16 22.14
C GLU A 52 23.18 20.85 22.30
N SER A 53 22.84 21.17 23.54
CA SER A 53 21.76 22.08 23.87
C SER A 53 22.31 23.46 24.15
N GLY A 54 21.59 24.51 23.77
CA GLY A 54 22.01 25.87 24.09
C GLY A 54 21.15 26.95 23.44
N GLU A 55 21.72 28.14 23.37
CA GLU A 55 21.13 29.28 22.66
C GLU A 55 21.45 29.18 21.16
N TYR A 56 20.42 29.00 20.35
CA TYR A 56 20.53 28.96 18.89
C TYR A 56 19.93 30.23 18.32
N ILE A 57 20.54 30.75 17.26
CA ILE A 57 20.07 31.97 16.58
C ILE A 57 19.35 31.54 15.30
N LEU A 58 18.08 31.94 15.18
CA LEU A 58 17.33 31.86 13.93
C LEU A 58 17.30 33.24 13.30
N SER A 59 17.94 33.40 12.14
CA SER A 59 18.08 34.70 11.46
C SER A 59 17.60 34.64 10.02
N PHE A 60 17.21 35.78 9.47
CA PHE A 60 16.97 35.94 8.04
C PHE A 60 18.18 36.60 7.39
N ASP A 61 18.71 36.04 6.30
CA ASP A 61 19.78 36.67 5.50
C ASP A 61 19.23 37.50 4.32
N GLY A 62 17.91 37.46 4.13
CA GLY A 62 17.22 38.05 3.00
C GLY A 62 17.04 39.55 3.05
N THR A 63 16.71 40.14 1.90
CA THR A 63 16.33 41.56 1.79
C THR A 63 14.81 41.72 1.74
N GLY A 64 14.29 42.81 2.29
CA GLY A 64 12.86 43.12 2.31
C GLY A 64 12.17 42.72 3.63
N SER A 65 10.84 42.51 3.58
CA SER A 65 10.04 42.16 4.75
C SER A 65 10.14 40.67 5.04
N ASN A 66 10.72 40.29 6.17
CA ASN A 66 10.86 38.90 6.59
C ASN A 66 9.67 38.50 7.48
N TYR A 67 8.92 37.46 7.08
CA TYR A 67 7.72 37.07 7.79
C TYR A 67 7.53 35.55 7.82
N ILE A 68 7.14 35.03 8.99
CA ILE A 68 6.66 33.66 9.20
C ILE A 68 5.32 33.74 9.94
N HIS A 69 4.37 32.89 9.57
CA HIS A 69 3.03 32.85 10.19
C HIS A 69 3.08 32.29 11.60
N SER A 70 3.93 31.29 11.84
CA SER A 70 4.11 30.71 13.16
C SER A 70 5.46 30.03 13.28
N LEU A 71 5.94 29.89 14.51
CA LEU A 71 7.14 29.15 14.88
C LEU A 71 6.85 28.29 16.11
N SER A 72 7.32 27.05 16.10
CA SER A 72 7.27 26.13 17.23
C SER A 72 8.65 25.49 17.40
N ILE A 73 9.14 25.43 18.63
CA ILE A 73 10.40 24.77 18.98
C ILE A 73 10.04 23.49 19.72
N ILE A 74 10.44 22.35 19.17
CA ILE A 74 10.20 21.05 19.75
C ILE A 74 11.54 20.53 20.27
N ASN A 75 11.65 20.38 21.59
CA ASN A 75 12.79 19.73 22.21
C ASN A 75 12.37 18.32 22.60
N MET A 76 13.13 17.33 22.15
CA MET A 76 12.92 15.95 22.55
C MET A 76 14.00 15.53 23.53
N THR A 77 13.61 14.82 24.59
CA THR A 77 14.56 14.24 25.55
C THR A 77 15.27 13.02 24.96
N GLU A 78 14.64 12.36 23.99
CA GLU A 78 15.20 11.25 23.22
C GLU A 78 14.88 11.43 21.73
N PRO A 79 15.78 11.07 20.81
CA PRO A 79 15.51 11.09 19.38
C PRO A 79 14.25 10.28 19.03
N ALA A 80 13.48 10.78 18.07
CA ALA A 80 12.31 10.07 17.54
C ALA A 80 12.73 8.89 16.67
N TYR A 81 13.93 8.87 16.13
CA TYR A 81 14.42 7.83 15.24
C TYR A 81 15.94 7.67 15.35
N THR A 82 16.46 6.54 14.88
CA THR A 82 17.88 6.40 14.52
C THR A 82 18.05 6.63 13.02
N GLN A 83 19.12 7.31 12.61
CA GLN A 83 19.32 7.72 11.22
C GLN A 83 20.58 7.11 10.58
N ASN A 84 20.45 6.63 9.35
CA ASN A 84 21.58 6.29 8.48
C ASN A 84 21.34 6.85 7.07
N GLY A 85 21.99 7.97 6.75
CA GLY A 85 21.69 8.73 5.54
C GLY A 85 20.23 9.17 5.52
N ASN A 86 19.49 8.76 4.48
CA ASN A 86 18.06 9.07 4.34
C ASN A 86 17.14 8.01 4.94
N TRP A 87 17.67 7.07 5.74
CA TRP A 87 16.89 6.05 6.44
C TRP A 87 16.64 6.46 7.88
N TYR A 88 15.38 6.45 8.26
CA TYR A 88 14.86 6.85 9.57
C TYR A 88 14.18 5.62 10.19
N THR A 89 14.82 4.97 11.16
CA THR A 89 14.21 3.84 11.89
C THR A 89 13.51 4.38 13.13
N VAL A 90 12.19 4.21 13.18
CA VAL A 90 11.38 4.64 14.32
C VAL A 90 11.53 3.64 15.47
N LYS A 91 11.17 4.07 16.69
CA LYS A 91 11.10 3.19 17.85
C LYS A 91 9.95 2.21 17.69
N THR A 92 10.21 0.94 17.99
CA THR A 92 9.26 -0.17 17.85
C THR A 92 7.93 0.12 18.55
N GLY A 93 6.84 0.15 17.78
CA GLY A 93 5.48 0.34 18.29
C GLY A 93 5.20 1.71 18.93
N ASP A 94 6.06 2.70 18.72
CA ASP A 94 5.89 4.04 19.30
C ASP A 94 5.28 5.00 18.27
N ALA A 95 3.99 5.29 18.44
CA ALA A 95 3.25 6.20 17.57
C ALA A 95 3.81 7.65 17.60
N LYS A 96 4.32 8.11 18.74
CA LYS A 96 4.91 9.44 18.85
C LYS A 96 6.21 9.53 18.06
N SER A 97 7.06 8.51 18.21
CA SER A 97 8.26 8.35 17.39
C SER A 97 7.94 8.35 15.89
N PHE A 98 6.91 7.60 15.45
CA PHE A 98 6.47 7.59 14.06
C PHE A 98 5.98 8.96 13.58
N THR A 99 5.02 9.57 14.27
CA THR A 99 4.43 10.85 13.88
C THR A 99 5.44 11.99 13.86
N THR A 100 6.35 12.07 14.83
CA THR A 100 7.44 13.06 14.82
C THR A 100 8.42 12.83 13.67
N THR A 101 8.78 11.58 13.39
CA THR A 101 9.64 11.25 12.23
C THR A 101 8.97 11.68 10.93
N LEU A 102 7.68 11.38 10.78
CA LEU A 102 6.91 11.75 9.60
C LEU A 102 6.78 13.28 9.45
N GLU A 103 6.58 14.02 10.54
CA GLU A 103 6.55 15.48 10.51
C GLU A 103 7.87 16.08 10.00
N LEU A 104 9.00 15.57 10.49
CA LEU A 104 10.33 16.00 10.06
C LEU A 104 10.57 15.69 8.58
N VAL A 105 10.31 14.43 8.18
CA VAL A 105 10.48 13.97 6.80
C VAL A 105 9.57 14.74 5.84
N ASN A 106 8.33 15.06 6.21
CA ASN A 106 7.45 15.92 5.41
C ASN A 106 8.09 17.28 5.10
N GLY A 107 8.77 17.89 6.07
CA GLY A 107 9.50 19.15 5.89
C GLY A 107 10.71 18.98 4.96
N PHE A 108 11.53 17.96 5.21
CA PHE A 108 12.73 17.65 4.41
C PHE A 108 12.39 17.33 2.94
N ASN A 109 11.23 16.71 2.73
CA ASN A 109 10.74 16.27 1.42
C ASN A 109 9.72 17.23 0.79
N SER A 110 9.68 18.50 1.24
CA SER A 110 8.75 19.50 0.69
C SER A 110 9.00 19.84 -0.80
N ALA A 111 10.26 19.77 -1.26
CA ALA A 111 10.61 20.01 -2.66
C ALA A 111 10.27 18.80 -3.57
N ALA A 112 9.83 19.05 -4.80
CA ALA A 112 9.44 17.99 -5.75
C ALA A 112 10.60 17.05 -6.12
N ASN A 113 11.84 17.55 -6.11
CA ASN A 113 13.07 16.83 -6.40
C ASN A 113 13.86 16.42 -5.14
N ALA A 114 13.25 16.51 -3.95
CA ALA A 114 13.91 16.07 -2.72
C ALA A 114 14.30 14.59 -2.84
N PRO A 115 15.50 14.20 -2.37
CA PRO A 115 15.91 12.79 -2.39
C PRO A 115 14.94 11.95 -1.56
N ARG A 116 14.77 10.69 -1.92
CA ARG A 116 13.85 9.79 -1.22
C ARG A 116 14.25 9.61 0.24
N SER A 117 13.27 9.72 1.13
CA SER A 117 13.40 9.43 2.56
C SER A 117 12.69 8.12 2.89
N TYR A 118 13.35 7.26 3.67
CA TYR A 118 12.86 5.92 4.01
C TYR A 118 12.57 5.87 5.50
N ILE A 119 11.28 5.82 5.86
CA ILE A 119 10.85 5.61 7.25
C ILE A 119 10.64 4.12 7.44
N PHE A 120 11.50 3.48 8.23
CA PHE A 120 11.42 2.08 8.57
C PHE A 120 10.70 1.89 9.90
N LEU A 121 9.68 1.03 9.92
CA LEU A 121 8.83 0.69 11.05
C LEU A 121 9.03 -0.78 11.46
N PRO A 122 9.82 -1.06 12.51
CA PRO A 122 9.88 -2.39 13.11
C PRO A 122 8.49 -2.92 13.49
N ASN A 123 8.37 -4.24 13.59
CA ASN A 123 7.13 -4.92 13.99
C ASN A 123 6.59 -4.34 15.31
N GLY A 124 5.33 -3.96 15.32
CA GLY A 124 4.69 -3.28 16.45
C GLY A 124 3.43 -2.56 16.02
N THR A 125 2.62 -2.14 17.00
CA THR A 125 1.41 -1.35 16.78
C THR A 125 1.68 0.12 17.08
N TYR A 126 1.55 0.97 16.06
CA TYR A 126 1.68 2.42 16.12
C TYR A 126 0.28 3.02 16.24
N ASP A 127 -0.22 3.12 17.47
CA ASP A 127 -1.57 3.60 17.79
C ASP A 127 -1.64 5.14 17.82
N LEU A 128 -2.33 5.70 16.82
CA LEU A 128 -2.57 7.14 16.66
C LEU A 128 -3.73 7.64 17.53
N GLY A 129 -4.41 6.75 18.27
CA GLY A 129 -5.61 7.07 19.04
C GLY A 129 -6.72 7.60 18.14
N GLU A 130 -7.36 8.69 18.55
CA GLU A 130 -8.42 9.35 17.77
C GLU A 130 -7.89 10.25 16.64
N ALA A 131 -6.56 10.40 16.53
CA ALA A 131 -5.97 11.26 15.50
C ALA A 131 -6.27 10.69 14.11
N CYS A 132 -6.87 11.53 13.28
CA CYS A 132 -7.19 11.23 11.89
C CYS A 132 -6.45 12.22 10.98
N LEU A 133 -6.39 11.88 9.69
CA LEU A 133 -5.71 12.65 8.67
C LEU A 133 -4.21 12.85 8.97
N THR A 134 -3.55 11.85 9.55
CA THR A 134 -2.09 11.88 9.74
C THR A 134 -1.43 12.06 8.39
N THR A 135 -0.88 13.25 8.16
CA THR A 135 -0.62 13.73 6.80
C THR A 135 0.79 13.35 6.34
N ILE A 136 0.88 12.82 5.13
CA ILE A 136 2.12 12.70 4.34
C ILE A 136 2.05 13.79 3.27
N SER A 137 2.73 14.91 3.51
CA SER A 137 2.73 16.07 2.61
C SER A 137 3.99 16.21 1.77
N GLY A 138 5.08 15.55 2.17
CA GLY A 138 6.33 15.55 1.41
C GLY A 138 6.31 14.58 0.21
N ASN A 139 7.20 14.83 -0.75
CA ASN A 139 7.38 14.03 -1.96
C ASN A 139 8.46 12.96 -1.79
N ASN A 140 8.40 11.86 -2.53
CA ASN A 140 9.41 10.79 -2.49
C ASN A 140 9.61 10.24 -1.06
N ILE A 141 8.53 9.95 -0.34
CA ILE A 141 8.57 9.33 0.99
C ILE A 141 8.26 7.84 0.86
N SER A 142 8.99 7.00 1.59
CA SER A 142 8.72 5.57 1.73
C SER A 142 8.37 5.24 3.18
N LEU A 143 7.26 4.52 3.40
CA LEU A 143 6.93 3.84 4.66
C LEU A 143 7.18 2.34 4.48
N ILE A 144 8.17 1.82 5.19
CA ILE A 144 8.61 0.42 5.06
C ILE A 144 8.42 -0.27 6.40
N GLY A 145 7.49 -1.21 6.49
CA GLY A 145 7.41 -2.06 7.67
C GLY A 145 8.39 -3.23 7.62
N GLU A 146 8.65 -3.83 8.77
CA GLU A 146 9.37 -5.10 8.89
C GLU A 146 8.56 -6.26 8.30
N SER A 147 7.24 -6.26 8.55
CA SER A 147 6.33 -7.25 7.98
C SER A 147 4.88 -6.75 7.86
N MET A 148 4.19 -7.20 6.81
CA MET A 148 2.81 -6.81 6.52
C MET A 148 1.86 -7.05 7.70
N ASP A 149 1.96 -8.20 8.37
CA ASP A 149 1.00 -8.62 9.39
C ASP A 149 1.32 -8.09 10.81
N LYS A 150 2.55 -7.66 11.08
CA LYS A 150 2.97 -7.28 12.45
C LYS A 150 3.41 -5.83 12.59
N THR A 151 3.66 -5.11 11.50
CA THR A 151 3.80 -3.65 11.53
C THR A 151 2.43 -3.02 11.27
N ILE A 152 1.78 -2.49 12.31
CA ILE A 152 0.39 -2.00 12.22
C ILE A 152 0.35 -0.52 12.58
N ILE A 153 -0.11 0.33 11.66
CA ILE A 153 -0.46 1.73 11.95
C ILE A 153 -1.97 1.79 12.09
N VAL A 154 -2.46 2.28 13.23
CA VAL A 154 -3.89 2.25 13.56
C VAL A 154 -4.38 3.59 14.11
N ASN A 155 -5.59 3.99 13.72
CA ASN A 155 -6.37 5.00 14.42
C ASN A 155 -7.76 4.47 14.77
N LYS A 156 -8.44 5.13 15.70
CA LYS A 156 -9.81 4.85 16.12
C LYS A 156 -10.61 6.16 16.17
N PRO A 157 -11.20 6.60 15.05
CA PRO A 157 -12.01 7.81 15.03
C PRO A 157 -13.27 7.68 15.91
N GLU A 158 -13.71 8.80 16.49
CA GLU A 158 -14.99 8.85 17.23
C GLU A 158 -16.21 8.99 16.31
N ILE A 159 -16.02 9.60 15.14
CA ILE A 159 -17.06 9.86 14.14
C ILE A 159 -16.74 9.16 12.83
N GLU A 160 -17.77 8.80 12.07
CA GLU A 160 -17.59 8.28 10.70
C GLU A 160 -17.53 9.42 9.67
N GLY A 161 -16.89 9.17 8.52
CA GLY A 161 -16.92 10.11 7.41
C GLY A 161 -15.74 10.03 6.45
N ILE A 162 -16.05 10.16 5.16
CA ILE A 162 -15.10 9.97 4.06
C ILE A 162 -13.93 10.97 4.01
N GLY A 163 -14.17 12.20 4.48
CA GLY A 163 -13.18 13.28 4.45
C GLY A 163 -12.47 13.54 5.78
N VAL A 164 -12.74 12.75 6.82
CA VAL A 164 -12.30 13.08 8.19
C VAL A 164 -11.67 11.92 8.95
N THR A 165 -11.87 10.67 8.54
CA THR A 165 -11.49 9.50 9.34
C THR A 165 -10.16 8.85 8.97
N ALA A 166 -9.53 9.27 7.85
CA ALA A 166 -8.40 8.54 7.28
C ALA A 166 -7.27 8.32 8.30
N THR A 167 -6.76 7.08 8.43
CA THR A 167 -5.56 6.81 9.24
C THR A 167 -4.39 7.63 8.69
N ILE A 168 -4.20 7.58 7.37
CA ILE A 168 -3.19 8.35 6.63
C ILE A 168 -3.88 9.21 5.57
N LEU A 169 -3.47 10.47 5.48
CA LEU A 169 -3.80 11.39 4.38
C LEU A 169 -2.54 11.65 3.57
N ASN A 170 -2.49 11.18 2.32
CA ASN A 170 -1.42 11.55 1.40
C ASN A 170 -1.81 12.80 0.59
N THR A 171 -0.93 13.80 0.55
CA THR A 171 -1.03 14.94 -0.36
C THR A 171 0.25 15.14 -1.18
N GLY A 172 1.27 14.32 -0.95
CA GLY A 172 2.55 14.37 -1.66
C GLY A 172 2.55 13.52 -2.94
N LYS A 173 3.63 13.64 -3.71
CA LYS A 173 3.89 12.82 -4.90
C LYS A 173 4.88 11.69 -4.61
N ASN A 174 4.75 10.55 -5.28
CA ASN A 174 5.68 9.41 -5.20
C ASN A 174 5.75 8.76 -3.81
N LEU A 175 4.62 8.63 -3.12
CA LEU A 175 4.53 7.84 -1.89
C LEU A 175 4.75 6.35 -2.18
N TYR A 176 5.55 5.69 -1.37
CA TYR A 176 5.75 4.24 -1.40
C TYR A 176 5.42 3.64 -0.05
N ILE A 177 4.62 2.58 -0.01
CA ILE A 177 4.29 1.85 1.21
C ILE A 177 4.56 0.37 0.96
N GLN A 178 5.32 -0.27 1.83
CA GLN A 178 5.53 -1.72 1.76
C GLN A 178 5.57 -2.39 3.14
N ASP A 179 5.10 -3.65 3.17
CA ASP A 179 5.23 -4.59 4.29
C ASP A 179 4.65 -4.03 5.60
N LEU A 180 3.44 -3.44 5.56
CA LEU A 180 2.72 -3.01 6.76
C LEU A 180 1.20 -3.12 6.63
N THR A 181 0.51 -3.00 7.77
CA THR A 181 -0.94 -2.88 7.88
C THR A 181 -1.33 -1.44 8.19
N LEU A 182 -2.28 -0.88 7.44
CA LEU A 182 -3.05 0.31 7.81
C LEU A 182 -4.42 -0.14 8.32
N GLN A 183 -4.77 0.23 9.54
CA GLN A 183 -6.03 -0.14 10.16
C GLN A 183 -6.81 1.09 10.61
N ASN A 184 -8.08 1.15 10.23
CA ASN A 184 -9.03 2.07 10.84
C ASN A 184 -9.96 1.26 11.77
N ALA A 185 -9.80 1.46 13.07
CA ALA A 185 -10.48 0.70 14.12
C ALA A 185 -11.82 1.32 14.55
N TYR A 186 -12.48 2.08 13.67
CA TYR A 186 -13.84 2.58 13.89
C TYR A 186 -14.79 1.44 14.29
N ASP A 187 -15.65 1.69 15.28
CA ASP A 187 -16.61 0.69 15.79
C ASP A 187 -17.80 0.53 14.83
N TYR A 188 -17.56 -0.11 13.69
CA TYR A 188 -18.51 -0.26 12.60
C TYR A 188 -19.82 -0.93 13.03
N TYR A 189 -19.77 -1.96 13.87
CA TYR A 189 -20.96 -2.71 14.29
C TYR A 189 -21.88 -1.91 15.22
N ASN A 190 -21.37 -0.83 15.82
CA ASN A 190 -22.16 0.12 16.61
C ASN A 190 -22.29 1.49 15.92
N ALA A 191 -21.98 1.57 14.62
CA ALA A 191 -22.12 2.79 13.84
C ALA A 191 -23.58 3.24 13.79
N LYS A 192 -23.81 4.55 13.95
CA LYS A 192 -25.15 5.15 13.86
C LYS A 192 -25.57 5.46 12.43
N ASP A 193 -24.58 5.58 11.55
CA ASP A 193 -24.73 5.96 10.14
C ASP A 193 -24.06 4.91 9.25
N ALA A 194 -23.43 5.31 8.14
CA ALA A 194 -22.89 4.40 7.13
C ALA A 194 -21.66 3.60 7.62
N GLY A 195 -20.89 4.14 8.56
CA GLY A 195 -19.69 3.50 9.10
C GLY A 195 -18.45 3.68 8.22
N ARG A 196 -18.34 4.82 7.54
CA ARG A 196 -17.22 5.22 6.68
C ARG A 196 -15.97 5.47 7.52
N ALA A 197 -14.95 4.66 7.28
CA ALA A 197 -13.72 4.63 8.05
C ALA A 197 -12.53 4.35 7.11
N ILE A 198 -11.70 5.36 6.86
CA ILE A 198 -10.71 5.30 5.76
C ILE A 198 -9.36 4.86 6.34
N CYS A 199 -8.66 3.93 5.69
CA CYS A 199 -7.26 3.65 5.99
C CYS A 199 -6.35 4.67 5.30
N LEU A 200 -6.48 4.81 3.99
CA LEU A 200 -5.68 5.73 3.19
C LEU A 200 -6.59 6.62 2.34
N GLN A 201 -6.55 7.92 2.62
CA GLN A 201 -7.07 8.94 1.74
C GLN A 201 -5.92 9.49 0.90
N ASP A 202 -5.92 9.21 -0.39
CA ASP A 202 -4.81 9.56 -1.28
C ASP A 202 -5.18 10.72 -2.21
N ARG A 203 -4.79 11.93 -1.82
CA ARG A 203 -4.90 13.14 -2.64
C ARG A 203 -3.63 13.42 -3.45
N GLY A 204 -2.66 12.52 -3.40
CA GLY A 204 -1.41 12.59 -4.15
C GLY A 204 -1.50 11.90 -5.50
N THR A 205 -0.34 11.64 -6.09
CA THR A 205 -0.19 10.89 -7.34
C THR A 205 1.12 10.10 -7.36
N GLN A 206 1.14 9.04 -8.17
CA GLN A 206 2.24 8.08 -8.27
C GLN A 206 2.50 7.33 -6.95
N THR A 207 1.42 6.99 -6.24
CA THR A 207 1.50 6.20 -5.01
C THR A 207 1.63 4.72 -5.34
N ILE A 208 2.53 4.04 -4.64
CA ILE A 208 2.73 2.59 -4.73
C ILE A 208 2.48 1.95 -3.37
N CYS A 209 1.61 0.96 -3.32
CA CYS A 209 1.41 0.09 -2.17
C CYS A 209 1.77 -1.35 -2.55
N LYS A 210 2.79 -1.94 -1.91
CA LYS A 210 3.22 -3.31 -2.16
C LYS A 210 3.21 -4.14 -0.88
N LYS A 211 2.45 -5.23 -0.83
CA LYS A 211 2.24 -5.98 0.43
C LYS A 211 1.75 -5.08 1.57
N VAL A 212 0.72 -4.31 1.26
CA VAL A 212 0.04 -3.46 2.24
C VAL A 212 -1.30 -4.09 2.56
N LYS A 213 -1.58 -4.25 3.85
CA LYS A 213 -2.88 -4.71 4.34
C LYS A 213 -3.71 -3.52 4.79
N MET A 214 -4.92 -3.35 4.28
CA MET A 214 -5.84 -2.30 4.70
C MET A 214 -7.06 -2.91 5.37
N LEU A 215 -7.21 -2.63 6.67
CA LEU A 215 -8.28 -3.16 7.52
C LEU A 215 -9.26 -2.05 7.89
N SER A 216 -10.43 -2.06 7.25
CA SER A 216 -11.56 -1.22 7.64
C SER A 216 -12.87 -1.83 7.08
N TYR A 217 -13.92 -1.03 6.99
CA TYR A 217 -15.25 -1.41 6.53
C TYR A 217 -15.66 -0.57 5.32
N GLN A 218 -16.49 0.45 5.49
CA GLN A 218 -16.95 1.27 4.39
C GLN A 218 -15.89 2.32 4.01
N ASP A 219 -15.66 2.52 2.71
CA ASP A 219 -14.72 3.49 2.12
C ASP A 219 -13.21 3.26 2.42
N THR A 220 -12.76 2.04 2.75
CA THR A 220 -11.38 1.72 3.21
C THR A 220 -10.24 2.45 2.49
N TYR A 221 -10.23 2.49 1.15
CA TYR A 221 -9.28 3.26 0.35
C TYR A 221 -10.03 4.32 -0.46
N TYR A 222 -9.58 5.58 -0.32
CA TYR A 222 -10.17 6.72 -1.00
C TYR A 222 -9.14 7.45 -1.86
N SER A 223 -9.12 7.20 -3.17
CA SER A 223 -8.29 7.97 -4.11
C SER A 223 -8.94 9.32 -4.41
N ASN A 224 -8.47 10.37 -3.74
CA ASN A 224 -9.08 11.69 -3.69
C ASN A 224 -8.19 12.79 -4.31
N ASP A 225 -7.57 12.50 -5.46
CA ASP A 225 -6.86 13.55 -6.21
C ASP A 225 -7.86 14.65 -6.66
N PRO A 226 -7.60 15.94 -6.36
CA PRO A 226 -8.53 17.02 -6.67
C PRO A 226 -8.87 17.18 -8.16
N GLN A 227 -8.04 16.66 -9.05
CA GLN A 227 -8.27 16.72 -10.51
C GLN A 227 -8.84 15.41 -11.06
N GLY A 228 -8.98 14.37 -10.22
CA GLY A 228 -9.38 13.03 -10.64
C GLY A 228 -8.40 12.38 -11.61
N LYS A 229 -7.10 12.73 -11.54
CA LYS A 229 -6.04 12.28 -12.47
C LYS A 229 -4.83 11.66 -11.75
N GLY A 230 -4.96 11.36 -10.47
CA GLY A 230 -3.92 10.65 -9.73
C GLY A 230 -3.64 9.28 -10.33
N GLN A 231 -2.39 8.83 -10.27
CA GLN A 231 -1.94 7.50 -10.70
C GLN A 231 -1.58 6.67 -9.48
N TYR A 232 -2.11 5.45 -9.37
CA TYR A 232 -1.96 4.61 -8.18
C TYR A 232 -1.69 3.16 -8.56
N TYR A 233 -0.77 2.51 -7.85
CA TYR A 233 -0.39 1.12 -8.10
C TYR A 233 -0.39 0.31 -6.82
N PHE A 234 -1.11 -0.81 -6.82
CA PHE A 234 -1.18 -1.76 -5.72
C PHE A 234 -0.68 -3.11 -6.20
N GLU A 235 0.22 -3.75 -5.44
CA GLU A 235 0.77 -5.06 -5.78
C GLU A 235 0.81 -5.98 -4.56
N ASP A 236 0.39 -7.22 -4.71
CA ASP A 236 0.46 -8.26 -3.67
C ASP A 236 -0.12 -7.79 -2.31
N SER A 237 -1.12 -6.93 -2.35
CA SER A 237 -1.72 -6.25 -1.18
C SER A 237 -3.03 -6.93 -0.77
N GLU A 238 -3.55 -6.59 0.40
CA GLU A 238 -4.79 -7.13 0.95
C GLU A 238 -5.69 -5.97 1.39
N ILE A 239 -6.91 -5.86 0.85
CA ILE A 239 -7.83 -4.73 1.14
C ILE A 239 -9.17 -5.29 1.60
N HIS A 240 -9.55 -4.95 2.84
CA HIS A 240 -10.80 -5.37 3.46
C HIS A 240 -11.81 -4.22 3.44
N GLY A 241 -13.08 -4.56 3.29
CA GLY A 241 -14.13 -3.58 3.51
C GLY A 241 -15.53 -4.12 3.26
N THR A 242 -16.53 -3.23 3.27
CA THR A 242 -17.94 -3.58 3.07
C THR A 242 -18.53 -2.88 1.85
N VAL A 243 -19.01 -1.65 2.03
CA VAL A 243 -19.57 -0.83 0.96
C VAL A 243 -18.50 0.11 0.41
N ASP A 244 -18.40 0.21 -0.90
CA ASP A 244 -17.56 1.17 -1.64
C ASP A 244 -16.10 1.23 -1.14
N TYR A 245 -15.55 0.11 -0.67
CA TYR A 245 -14.32 0.15 0.11
C TYR A 245 -13.07 0.53 -0.73
N ILE A 246 -13.19 0.58 -2.05
CA ILE A 246 -12.27 1.23 -2.96
C ILE A 246 -13.05 2.29 -3.74
N CYS A 247 -12.87 3.56 -3.40
CA CYS A 247 -13.65 4.66 -3.99
C CYS A 247 -12.81 5.88 -4.36
N GLY A 248 -13.39 6.77 -5.17
CA GLY A 248 -12.77 8.01 -5.61
C GLY A 248 -12.31 7.99 -7.07
N GLY A 249 -11.37 8.86 -7.44
CA GLY A 249 -10.97 9.12 -8.83
C GLY A 249 -9.51 8.86 -9.14
N GLY A 250 -9.15 8.96 -10.42
CA GLY A 250 -7.82 8.67 -10.93
C GLY A 250 -7.68 7.29 -11.58
N ASP A 251 -6.47 6.99 -12.05
CA ASP A 251 -6.08 5.73 -12.69
C ASP A 251 -5.39 4.85 -11.65
N ALA A 252 -6.12 3.85 -11.13
CA ALA A 252 -5.63 2.94 -10.10
C ALA A 252 -5.54 1.51 -10.63
N TYR A 253 -4.37 0.90 -10.46
CA TYR A 253 -4.08 -0.44 -10.95
C TYR A 253 -3.77 -1.38 -9.79
N PHE A 254 -4.66 -2.34 -9.55
CA PHE A 254 -4.56 -3.35 -8.50
C PHE A 254 -4.10 -4.67 -9.12
N ASN A 255 -2.88 -5.09 -8.80
CA ASN A 255 -2.22 -6.26 -9.37
C ASN A 255 -2.01 -7.33 -8.29
N ARG A 256 -2.63 -8.50 -8.46
CA ARG A 256 -2.56 -9.61 -7.48
C ARG A 256 -2.97 -9.21 -6.06
N VAL A 257 -4.00 -8.38 -5.96
CA VAL A 257 -4.55 -7.93 -4.68
C VAL A 257 -5.59 -8.94 -4.18
N LEU A 258 -5.52 -9.27 -2.90
CA LEU A 258 -6.58 -9.96 -2.18
C LEU A 258 -7.62 -8.94 -1.71
N LEU A 259 -8.85 -9.14 -2.10
CA LEU A 259 -9.98 -8.28 -1.81
C LEU A 259 -10.92 -9.06 -0.89
N VAL A 260 -11.18 -8.51 0.31
CA VAL A 260 -11.98 -9.20 1.32
C VAL A 260 -13.24 -8.39 1.62
N ASN A 261 -14.40 -8.89 1.21
CA ASN A 261 -15.68 -8.34 1.62
C ASN A 261 -15.96 -8.83 3.04
N GLU A 262 -15.97 -7.93 4.01
CA GLU A 262 -16.23 -8.23 5.41
C GLU A 262 -17.73 -8.37 5.69
N SER A 263 -18.10 -9.11 6.73
CA SER A 263 -19.52 -9.15 7.08
C SER A 263 -19.97 -7.83 7.67
N ARG A 264 -21.18 -7.40 7.31
CA ARG A 264 -21.88 -6.28 7.96
C ARG A 264 -22.54 -6.64 9.30
N SER A 265 -22.23 -7.83 9.83
CA SER A 265 -22.66 -8.32 11.14
C SER A 265 -21.46 -8.91 11.88
N ALA A 266 -21.38 -8.70 13.20
CA ALA A 266 -20.36 -9.32 14.05
C ALA A 266 -20.49 -10.87 14.11
N SER A 267 -21.63 -11.42 13.69
CA SER A 267 -21.90 -12.85 13.64
C SER A 267 -22.56 -13.28 12.34
N GLY A 268 -21.97 -14.27 11.68
CA GLY A 268 -22.49 -14.83 10.42
C GLY A 268 -22.29 -13.90 9.21
N LYS A 269 -22.60 -14.41 8.02
CA LYS A 269 -22.57 -13.60 6.79
C LYS A 269 -23.78 -12.67 6.74
N SER A 270 -23.55 -11.40 6.41
CA SER A 270 -24.57 -10.35 6.33
C SER A 270 -24.07 -9.22 5.46
N GLY A 271 -25.00 -8.53 4.79
CA GLY A 271 -24.71 -7.36 3.95
C GLY A 271 -24.64 -7.67 2.46
N ASP A 272 -25.02 -6.66 1.67
CA ASP A 272 -24.76 -6.58 0.24
C ASP A 272 -23.65 -5.57 0.02
N ASP A 273 -22.46 -6.09 -0.26
CA ASP A 273 -21.23 -5.29 -0.34
C ASP A 273 -20.94 -4.82 -1.76
N VAL A 274 -20.09 -3.80 -1.86
CA VAL A 274 -19.68 -3.22 -3.14
C VAL A 274 -18.18 -2.97 -3.07
N ILE A 275 -17.43 -3.61 -3.96
CA ILE A 275 -15.97 -3.51 -3.92
C ILE A 275 -15.49 -2.12 -4.36
N ALA A 276 -15.88 -1.72 -5.56
CA ALA A 276 -15.35 -0.50 -6.19
C ALA A 276 -16.43 0.53 -6.50
N ALA A 277 -16.18 1.78 -6.13
CA ALA A 277 -17.02 2.93 -6.44
C ALA A 277 -16.19 4.07 -7.06
N PRO A 278 -15.70 3.89 -8.31
CA PRO A 278 -14.96 4.93 -9.02
C PRO A 278 -15.83 6.19 -9.22
N ASN A 279 -15.15 7.33 -9.27
CA ASN A 279 -15.66 8.68 -9.45
C ASN A 279 -14.59 9.51 -10.17
N SER A 280 -14.48 9.33 -11.48
CA SER A 280 -13.32 9.78 -12.24
C SER A 280 -13.70 10.33 -13.62
N LYS A 281 -12.84 11.20 -14.16
CA LYS A 281 -12.75 11.58 -15.58
C LYS A 281 -11.42 11.13 -16.20
N SER A 282 -10.66 10.31 -15.48
CA SER A 282 -9.38 9.77 -15.93
C SER A 282 -9.53 8.84 -17.13
N GLU A 283 -8.41 8.48 -17.75
CA GLU A 283 -8.44 7.72 -19.01
C GLU A 283 -8.81 6.25 -18.78
N TRP A 284 -8.37 5.66 -17.67
CA TRP A 284 -8.49 4.23 -17.43
C TRP A 284 -9.42 3.88 -16.26
N GLY A 285 -9.46 4.72 -15.23
CA GLY A 285 -10.22 4.45 -14.01
C GLY A 285 -9.57 3.34 -13.19
N TYR A 286 -10.38 2.44 -12.64
CA TYR A 286 -9.86 1.35 -11.81
C TYR A 286 -9.70 0.05 -12.61
N ILE A 287 -8.53 -0.58 -12.48
CA ILE A 287 -8.21 -1.85 -13.12
C ILE A 287 -7.74 -2.84 -12.07
N PHE A 288 -8.41 -3.99 -12.00
CA PHE A 288 -8.08 -5.11 -11.13
C PHE A 288 -7.55 -6.25 -11.99
N LYS A 289 -6.28 -6.61 -11.86
CA LYS A 289 -5.63 -7.67 -12.62
C LYS A 289 -5.11 -8.76 -11.71
N ASP A 290 -5.41 -10.01 -12.06
CA ASP A 290 -4.95 -11.21 -11.35
C ASP A 290 -5.34 -11.20 -9.85
N CYS A 291 -6.41 -10.47 -9.50
CA CYS A 291 -6.86 -10.32 -8.12
C CYS A 291 -7.64 -11.54 -7.64
N THR A 292 -7.75 -11.69 -6.32
CA THR A 292 -8.58 -12.71 -5.67
C THR A 292 -9.62 -12.04 -4.79
N ILE A 293 -10.86 -12.50 -4.84
CA ILE A 293 -11.96 -12.02 -3.99
C ILE A 293 -12.34 -13.12 -2.99
N GLU A 294 -12.35 -12.75 -1.72
CA GLU A 294 -12.89 -13.52 -0.60
C GLU A 294 -14.12 -12.79 -0.04
N ASN A 295 -15.24 -13.49 0.08
CA ASN A 295 -16.50 -12.92 0.53
C ASN A 295 -16.95 -13.50 1.87
N LYS A 296 -17.04 -12.63 2.87
CA LYS A 296 -17.64 -12.88 4.19
C LYS A 296 -19.00 -12.17 4.35
N ALA A 297 -19.41 -11.35 3.39
CA ALA A 297 -20.75 -10.76 3.34
C ALA A 297 -21.80 -11.77 2.86
N ALA A 298 -23.10 -11.42 2.93
CA ALA A 298 -24.15 -12.29 2.39
C ALA A 298 -24.13 -12.29 0.86
N ARG A 299 -23.91 -11.12 0.26
CA ARG A 299 -23.69 -10.92 -1.17
C ARG A 299 -22.71 -9.79 -1.42
N PHE A 300 -22.18 -9.72 -2.64
CA PHE A 300 -21.34 -8.60 -3.07
C PHE A 300 -21.51 -8.28 -4.56
N SER A 301 -21.13 -7.07 -4.95
CA SER A 301 -20.97 -6.65 -6.34
C SER A 301 -19.55 -6.14 -6.59
N LEU A 302 -19.08 -6.28 -7.83
CA LEU A 302 -17.75 -5.85 -8.25
C LEU A 302 -17.61 -4.33 -8.29
N GLY A 303 -18.72 -3.61 -8.43
CA GLY A 303 -18.69 -2.17 -8.28
C GLY A 303 -19.95 -1.45 -8.75
N ARG A 304 -19.94 -0.13 -8.58
CA ARG A 304 -20.99 0.78 -9.01
C ARG A 304 -20.43 2.14 -9.40
N SER A 305 -21.18 2.89 -10.20
CA SER A 305 -20.80 4.26 -10.54
C SER A 305 -21.18 5.20 -9.41
N TRP A 306 -20.19 5.80 -8.74
CA TRP A 306 -20.47 6.81 -7.72
C TRP A 306 -20.96 8.11 -8.38
N ASP A 307 -20.17 8.70 -9.26
CA ASP A 307 -20.59 9.78 -10.17
C ASP A 307 -19.50 9.98 -11.23
N GLU A 308 -19.67 10.96 -12.12
CA GLU A 308 -18.75 11.27 -13.22
C GLU A 308 -18.64 10.13 -14.28
N ILE A 309 -17.66 10.20 -15.17
CA ILE A 309 -17.47 9.27 -16.30
C ILE A 309 -16.66 8.05 -15.81
N THR A 310 -17.31 7.17 -15.05
CA THR A 310 -16.64 6.09 -14.34
C THR A 310 -16.18 4.94 -15.24
N ARG A 311 -14.98 4.41 -14.97
CA ARG A 311 -14.42 3.25 -15.65
C ARG A 311 -13.91 2.24 -14.63
N LEU A 312 -14.22 0.96 -14.85
CA LEU A 312 -13.90 -0.14 -13.94
C LEU A 312 -13.68 -1.44 -14.73
N THR A 313 -12.52 -2.04 -14.59
CA THR A 313 -12.15 -3.25 -15.35
C THR A 313 -11.63 -4.33 -14.42
N TRP A 314 -12.12 -5.56 -14.59
CA TRP A 314 -11.63 -6.76 -13.91
C TRP A 314 -11.03 -7.73 -14.91
N LEU A 315 -9.77 -8.10 -14.69
CA LEU A 315 -8.96 -8.95 -15.56
C LEU A 315 -8.48 -10.17 -14.79
N ASN A 316 -8.72 -11.36 -15.33
CA ASN A 316 -8.24 -12.64 -14.78
C ASN A 316 -8.45 -12.77 -13.25
N THR A 317 -9.66 -12.53 -12.77
CA THR A 317 -9.96 -12.46 -11.33
C THR A 317 -10.46 -13.80 -10.79
N THR A 318 -9.93 -14.23 -9.66
CA THR A 318 -10.43 -15.40 -8.91
C THR A 318 -11.48 -14.97 -7.90
N ILE A 319 -12.61 -15.65 -7.84
CA ILE A 319 -13.71 -15.38 -6.92
C ILE A 319 -14.01 -16.66 -6.14
N ASN A 320 -13.64 -16.68 -4.86
CA ASN A 320 -13.73 -17.90 -4.06
C ASN A 320 -15.19 -18.30 -3.79
N GLN A 321 -16.07 -17.32 -3.53
CA GLN A 321 -17.50 -17.53 -3.30
C GLN A 321 -18.32 -17.03 -4.49
N LYS A 322 -18.08 -17.58 -5.69
CA LYS A 322 -18.74 -17.14 -6.93
C LYS A 322 -20.27 -17.11 -6.89
N ASP A 323 -20.90 -17.96 -6.09
CA ASP A 323 -22.37 -18.07 -6.00
C ASP A 323 -22.99 -16.99 -5.09
N GLU A 324 -22.15 -16.22 -4.38
CA GLU A 324 -22.54 -15.11 -3.50
C GLU A 324 -22.41 -13.74 -4.21
N ILE A 325 -21.96 -13.72 -5.45
CA ILE A 325 -22.04 -12.50 -6.25
C ILE A 325 -23.51 -12.11 -6.45
N ASN A 326 -23.79 -10.81 -6.47
CA ASN A 326 -25.11 -10.28 -6.75
C ASN A 326 -25.51 -10.64 -8.19
N ASP A 327 -26.40 -11.61 -8.33
CA ASP A 327 -27.00 -12.01 -9.60
C ASP A 327 -28.51 -12.14 -9.40
N ASP A 328 -29.27 -11.25 -10.04
CA ASP A 328 -30.74 -11.22 -10.00
C ASP A 328 -31.39 -12.38 -10.80
N GLY A 329 -30.55 -13.30 -11.30
CA GLY A 329 -30.98 -14.53 -11.95
C GLY A 329 -31.47 -14.33 -13.38
N LYS A 330 -31.30 -13.15 -13.97
CA LYS A 330 -31.76 -12.89 -15.35
C LYS A 330 -30.71 -12.37 -16.31
N LYS A 331 -29.57 -11.86 -15.82
CA LYS A 331 -28.37 -11.59 -16.60
C LYS A 331 -27.36 -10.92 -15.65
N VAL A 332 -26.38 -11.68 -15.15
CA VAL A 332 -25.32 -11.26 -14.22
C VAL A 332 -25.18 -9.76 -13.94
N SER A 333 -25.71 -9.36 -12.79
CA SER A 333 -25.53 -8.01 -12.25
C SER A 333 -24.24 -7.91 -11.44
N TYR A 334 -23.11 -8.25 -12.08
CA TYR A 334 -21.74 -8.07 -11.55
C TYR A 334 -21.53 -6.65 -10.99
N PHE A 335 -22.22 -5.67 -11.58
CA PHE A 335 -22.18 -4.27 -11.24
C PHE A 335 -23.58 -3.74 -10.91
N THR A 336 -23.64 -2.69 -10.09
CA THR A 336 -24.85 -1.87 -9.99
C THR A 336 -24.94 -0.99 -11.23
N ILE A 337 -25.99 -1.19 -12.05
CA ILE A 337 -26.12 -0.54 -13.37
C ILE A 337 -26.61 0.92 -13.31
N ASP A 338 -27.33 1.28 -12.25
CA ASP A 338 -27.78 2.66 -12.04
C ASP A 338 -26.75 3.40 -11.20
N ALA A 339 -26.33 4.57 -11.68
CA ALA A 339 -25.36 5.40 -10.98
C ALA A 339 -25.95 6.03 -9.72
N MET A 340 -25.11 6.26 -8.71
CA MET A 340 -25.51 7.01 -7.51
C MET A 340 -25.73 8.50 -7.84
N GLY A 341 -24.94 9.04 -8.76
CA GLY A 341 -24.96 10.43 -9.20
C GLY A 341 -25.76 10.67 -10.47
N ASN A 342 -25.39 11.73 -11.19
CA ASN A 342 -26.07 12.15 -12.42
C ASN A 342 -25.46 11.54 -13.68
N ASN A 343 -24.30 10.89 -13.58
CA ASN A 343 -23.58 10.34 -14.72
C ASN A 343 -23.62 8.81 -14.73
N ALA A 344 -24.15 8.23 -15.81
CA ALA A 344 -24.12 6.79 -16.02
C ALA A 344 -22.68 6.32 -16.27
N ALA A 345 -22.34 5.12 -15.78
CA ALA A 345 -21.01 4.54 -15.96
C ALA A 345 -20.53 4.59 -17.41
N ASP A 346 -19.26 4.88 -17.63
CA ASP A 346 -18.67 4.93 -18.97
C ASP A 346 -18.35 3.56 -19.52
N LYS A 347 -17.47 2.84 -18.81
CA LYS A 347 -17.04 1.52 -19.23
C LYS A 347 -16.80 0.65 -18.01
N PHE A 348 -17.71 -0.28 -17.75
CA PHE A 348 -17.41 -1.41 -16.88
C PHE A 348 -17.12 -2.63 -17.74
N ARG A 349 -16.04 -3.34 -17.42
CA ARG A 349 -15.48 -4.39 -18.27
C ARG A 349 -15.03 -5.60 -17.45
N LEU A 350 -15.21 -6.78 -18.02
CA LEU A 350 -14.82 -8.06 -17.45
C LEU A 350 -14.07 -8.88 -18.49
N ASP A 351 -12.98 -9.50 -18.07
CA ASP A 351 -12.34 -10.62 -18.76
C ASP A 351 -12.64 -11.92 -17.96
N PHE A 352 -11.71 -12.87 -17.91
CA PHE A 352 -11.87 -14.14 -17.21
C PHE A 352 -12.17 -13.96 -15.71
N LEU A 353 -13.29 -14.57 -15.29
CA LEU A 353 -13.61 -14.82 -13.89
C LEU A 353 -13.46 -16.31 -13.61
N LYS A 354 -12.73 -16.64 -12.55
CA LYS A 354 -12.40 -18.02 -12.15
C LYS A 354 -12.93 -18.31 -10.77
N ASP A 355 -13.34 -19.56 -10.54
CA ASP A 355 -13.64 -20.04 -9.19
C ASP A 355 -12.36 -20.41 -8.41
N ALA A 356 -12.51 -20.83 -7.16
CA ALA A 356 -11.40 -21.24 -6.29
C ALA A 356 -10.58 -22.44 -6.84
N ASP A 357 -11.18 -23.28 -7.69
CA ASP A 357 -10.50 -24.40 -8.34
C ASP A 357 -9.81 -23.98 -9.65
N GLY A 358 -9.96 -22.72 -10.07
CA GLY A 358 -9.39 -22.17 -11.30
C GLY A 358 -10.26 -22.37 -12.54
N ASN A 359 -11.50 -22.87 -12.40
CA ASN A 359 -12.40 -23.02 -13.53
C ASN A 359 -12.97 -21.66 -13.94
N VAL A 360 -12.89 -21.35 -15.23
CA VAL A 360 -13.48 -20.12 -15.79
C VAL A 360 -15.00 -20.25 -15.82
N PHE A 361 -15.71 -19.26 -15.27
CA PHE A 361 -17.17 -19.18 -15.29
C PHE A 361 -17.73 -17.87 -15.88
N SER A 362 -16.86 -16.93 -16.27
CA SER A 362 -17.28 -15.73 -17.00
C SER A 362 -18.03 -16.11 -18.30
N PRO A 363 -19.16 -15.44 -18.63
CA PRO A 363 -19.90 -15.74 -19.85
C PRO A 363 -19.15 -15.25 -21.09
N SER A 364 -19.49 -15.77 -22.27
CA SER A 364 -18.94 -15.30 -23.56
C SER A 364 -19.45 -13.91 -23.95
N GLU A 365 -20.63 -13.54 -23.46
CA GLU A 365 -21.25 -12.23 -23.69
C GLU A 365 -22.09 -11.79 -22.49
N LYS A 366 -22.18 -10.48 -22.32
CA LYS A 366 -22.96 -9.84 -21.26
C LYS A 366 -23.40 -8.46 -21.67
N MET A 367 -24.61 -8.38 -22.21
CA MET A 367 -25.22 -7.11 -22.60
C MET A 367 -25.77 -6.38 -21.36
N VAL A 368 -25.40 -5.11 -21.20
CA VAL A 368 -25.81 -4.25 -20.07
C VAL A 368 -26.23 -2.86 -20.58
N THR A 369 -27.20 -2.26 -19.91
CA THR A 369 -27.63 -0.87 -20.12
C THR A 369 -27.33 -0.06 -18.86
N PHE A 370 -26.28 0.77 -18.89
CA PHE A 370 -25.96 1.69 -17.80
C PHE A 370 -26.92 2.87 -17.77
N LYS A 371 -27.28 3.30 -16.56
CA LYS A 371 -28.28 4.35 -16.32
C LYS A 371 -27.81 5.35 -15.28
N ALA A 372 -28.41 6.53 -15.33
CA ALA A 372 -28.44 7.46 -14.21
C ALA A 372 -29.86 7.99 -14.09
N THR A 373 -30.67 7.33 -13.25
CA THR A 373 -32.09 7.64 -13.08
C THR A 373 -32.30 9.10 -12.65
N LYS A 374 -31.42 9.63 -11.78
CA LYS A 374 -31.48 11.03 -11.32
C LYS A 374 -31.41 12.04 -12.47
N ALA A 375 -30.62 11.73 -13.50
CA ALA A 375 -30.46 12.57 -14.69
C ALA A 375 -31.31 12.09 -15.88
N SER A 376 -32.14 11.06 -15.70
CA SER A 376 -32.90 10.42 -16.79
C SER A 376 -32.03 9.96 -17.97
N ILE A 377 -30.79 9.54 -17.69
CA ILE A 377 -29.86 9.02 -18.70
C ILE A 377 -29.99 7.50 -18.80
N THR A 378 -30.05 7.00 -20.03
CA THR A 378 -29.94 5.57 -20.36
C THR A 378 -28.99 5.45 -21.54
N LYS A 379 -27.88 4.73 -21.35
CA LYS A 379 -26.91 4.50 -22.43
C LYS A 379 -27.39 3.39 -23.39
N PRO A 380 -26.84 3.33 -24.62
CA PRO A 380 -27.02 2.16 -25.46
C PRO A 380 -26.58 0.88 -24.75
N GLU A 381 -27.22 -0.24 -25.10
CA GLU A 381 -26.80 -1.54 -24.59
C GLU A 381 -25.40 -1.90 -25.14
N GLU A 382 -24.51 -2.39 -24.29
CA GLU A 382 -23.16 -2.80 -24.68
C GLU A 382 -22.75 -4.13 -24.06
N ASN A 383 -21.86 -4.86 -24.75
CA ASN A 383 -21.23 -6.05 -24.20
C ASN A 383 -20.10 -5.62 -23.26
N ILE A 384 -20.16 -6.08 -22.01
CA ILE A 384 -19.12 -5.78 -21.01
C ILE A 384 -17.99 -6.81 -20.97
N ILE A 385 -18.14 -7.95 -21.66
CA ILE A 385 -17.09 -8.98 -21.75
C ILE A 385 -16.05 -8.55 -22.80
N LEU A 386 -14.79 -8.47 -22.37
CA LEU A 386 -13.65 -8.14 -23.22
C LEU A 386 -13.24 -9.34 -24.07
N THR A 387 -12.83 -9.07 -25.31
CA THR A 387 -12.00 -10.00 -26.09
C THR A 387 -10.57 -10.03 -25.55
N ALA A 388 -9.80 -11.06 -25.90
CA ALA A 388 -8.39 -11.16 -25.51
C ALA A 388 -7.54 -9.96 -25.97
N ASP A 389 -7.80 -9.45 -27.19
CA ASP A 389 -7.09 -8.29 -27.74
C ASP A 389 -7.45 -7.00 -26.99
N GLU A 390 -8.72 -6.83 -26.61
CA GLU A 390 -9.14 -5.68 -25.79
C GLU A 390 -8.57 -5.77 -24.37
N ALA A 391 -8.56 -6.96 -23.76
CA ALA A 391 -7.97 -7.19 -22.45
C ALA A 391 -6.46 -6.87 -22.44
N ALA A 392 -5.73 -7.20 -23.51
CA ALA A 392 -4.33 -6.83 -23.67
C ALA A 392 -4.09 -5.31 -23.70
N GLY A 393 -5.10 -4.51 -24.06
CA GLY A 393 -5.04 -3.05 -24.03
C GLY A 393 -4.96 -2.45 -22.63
N TYR A 394 -5.25 -3.23 -21.58
CA TYR A 394 -5.18 -2.81 -20.17
C TYR A 394 -3.88 -3.27 -19.47
N SER A 395 -2.82 -3.59 -20.23
CA SER A 395 -1.52 -3.89 -19.63
C SER A 395 -0.93 -2.65 -18.94
N LEU A 396 -0.12 -2.88 -17.90
CA LEU A 396 0.39 -1.80 -17.04
C LEU A 396 1.14 -0.71 -17.81
N ASP A 397 1.89 -1.08 -18.86
CA ASP A 397 2.65 -0.17 -19.73
C ASP A 397 1.76 0.67 -20.67
N LYS A 398 0.50 0.29 -20.87
CA LYS A 398 -0.49 1.06 -21.63
C LYS A 398 -1.26 2.02 -20.73
N VAL A 399 -1.52 1.62 -19.50
CA VAL A 399 -2.19 2.44 -18.49
C VAL A 399 -1.26 3.53 -17.98
N PHE A 400 -0.01 3.17 -17.66
CA PHE A 400 1.01 4.11 -17.22
C PHE A 400 2.14 4.18 -18.25
N THR A 401 2.07 5.17 -19.13
CA THR A 401 3.05 5.36 -20.22
C THR A 401 4.34 6.03 -19.75
N ASP A 402 4.24 6.94 -18.77
CA ASP A 402 5.34 7.77 -18.27
C ASP A 402 5.77 7.38 -16.84
N TRP A 403 5.22 6.30 -16.30
CA TRP A 403 5.47 5.83 -14.94
C TRP A 403 5.53 4.30 -14.89
N THR A 404 6.58 3.74 -14.31
CA THR A 404 6.85 2.29 -14.34
C THR A 404 6.80 1.66 -12.95
N PRO A 405 5.65 1.70 -12.24
CA PRO A 405 5.59 1.39 -10.81
C PRO A 405 6.01 -0.03 -10.44
N ALA A 406 5.72 -1.03 -11.29
CA ALA A 406 6.18 -2.41 -11.06
C ALA A 406 7.71 -2.55 -11.12
N ALA A 407 8.38 -1.78 -11.98
CA ALA A 407 9.84 -1.75 -12.04
C ALA A 407 10.41 -1.06 -10.79
N LEU A 408 9.81 0.07 -10.38
CA LEU A 408 10.22 0.79 -9.17
C LEU A 408 10.07 -0.09 -7.91
N ALA A 409 8.98 -0.86 -7.83
CA ALA A 409 8.66 -1.74 -6.70
C ALA A 409 9.27 -3.15 -6.81
N SER A 410 10.12 -3.39 -7.81
CA SER A 410 10.73 -4.70 -8.03
C SER A 410 11.61 -5.09 -6.85
N GLN A 411 11.46 -6.31 -6.35
CA GLN A 411 12.20 -6.77 -5.17
C GLN A 411 13.57 -7.30 -5.59
N LYS A 412 14.55 -7.17 -4.68
CA LYS A 412 15.85 -7.82 -4.85
C LYS A 412 15.72 -9.31 -4.57
N ASP A 413 16.51 -10.10 -5.29
CA ASP A 413 16.59 -11.55 -5.06
C ASP A 413 17.09 -11.85 -3.65
N PRO A 414 16.71 -13.01 -3.07
CA PRO A 414 17.22 -13.46 -1.78
C PRO A 414 18.76 -13.49 -1.75
N ILE A 415 19.33 -13.12 -0.60
CA ILE A 415 20.77 -13.02 -0.40
C ILE A 415 21.28 -14.21 0.40
N ALA A 416 22.28 -14.91 -0.15
CA ALA A 416 23.03 -15.90 0.58
C ALA A 416 24.05 -15.26 1.52
N ALA A 417 23.82 -15.41 2.82
CA ALA A 417 24.72 -14.94 3.87
C ALA A 417 25.46 -16.11 4.53
N LYS A 418 26.70 -15.86 4.97
CA LYS A 418 27.58 -16.86 5.58
C LYS A 418 28.00 -16.40 6.96
N VAL A 419 27.85 -17.30 7.93
CA VAL A 419 28.37 -17.11 9.28
C VAL A 419 29.78 -17.71 9.36
N ALA A 420 30.78 -16.88 9.68
CA ALA A 420 32.14 -17.31 9.93
C ALA A 420 32.84 -16.34 10.90
N ASN A 421 33.65 -16.86 11.81
CA ASN A 421 34.49 -16.06 12.73
C ASN A 421 33.71 -14.97 13.51
N GLY A 422 32.47 -15.27 13.94
CA GLY A 422 31.64 -14.31 14.67
C GLY A 422 31.05 -13.18 13.81
N LYS A 423 31.07 -13.32 12.48
CA LYS A 423 30.42 -12.39 11.56
C LYS A 423 29.46 -13.10 10.62
N LEU A 424 28.37 -12.41 10.28
CA LEU A 424 27.54 -12.69 9.13
C LEU A 424 28.08 -11.85 7.95
N THR A 425 28.30 -12.47 6.80
CA THR A 425 28.85 -11.81 5.60
C THR A 425 28.07 -12.20 4.35
N TRP A 426 27.91 -11.29 3.42
CA TRP A 426 27.21 -11.55 2.15
C TRP A 426 27.82 -10.71 1.02
N THR A 427 27.32 -10.90 -0.20
CA THR A 427 27.67 -10.08 -1.35
C THR A 427 26.42 -9.39 -1.89
N GLY A 428 26.53 -8.10 -2.20
CA GLY A 428 25.44 -7.34 -2.79
C GLY A 428 25.85 -5.89 -3.01
N ASN A 429 25.00 -5.15 -3.73
CA ASN A 429 25.17 -3.72 -4.01
C ASN A 429 23.91 -2.90 -3.68
N ALA A 430 23.07 -3.40 -2.76
CA ALA A 430 21.91 -2.65 -2.29
C ALA A 430 22.36 -1.48 -1.41
N ASN A 431 21.54 -0.42 -1.40
CA ASN A 431 21.80 0.78 -0.59
C ASN A 431 21.53 0.54 0.90
N MET A 432 20.81 -0.52 1.25
CA MET A 432 20.50 -0.90 2.61
C MET A 432 20.18 -2.39 2.69
N TYR A 433 20.60 -3.03 3.77
CA TYR A 433 20.27 -4.40 4.13
C TYR A 433 19.55 -4.44 5.47
N MET A 434 18.54 -5.28 5.57
CA MET A 434 17.92 -5.66 6.82
C MET A 434 18.49 -7.01 7.26
N VAL A 435 19.01 -7.04 8.49
CA VAL A 435 19.47 -8.26 9.15
C VAL A 435 18.37 -8.72 10.10
N GLU A 436 17.99 -9.98 9.98
CA GLU A 436 17.02 -10.64 10.84
C GLU A 436 17.74 -11.71 11.67
N LYS A 437 17.44 -11.78 12.97
CA LYS A 437 17.91 -12.80 13.92
C LYS A 437 16.71 -13.60 14.40
N ASN A 438 16.70 -14.91 14.15
CA ASN A 438 15.60 -15.82 14.45
C ASN A 438 14.24 -15.35 13.89
N GLY A 439 14.26 -14.66 12.74
CA GLY A 439 13.06 -14.14 12.08
C GLY A 439 12.54 -12.82 12.66
N GLU A 440 13.31 -12.16 13.53
CA GLU A 440 13.00 -10.81 14.04
C GLU A 440 14.06 -9.81 13.60
N PHE A 441 13.65 -8.56 13.39
CA PHE A 441 14.56 -7.46 13.06
C PHE A 441 15.69 -7.31 14.08
N ALA A 442 16.94 -7.32 13.58
CA ALA A 442 18.14 -7.10 14.39
C ALA A 442 18.80 -5.76 14.07
N ALA A 443 18.96 -5.41 12.78
CA ALA A 443 19.60 -4.17 12.37
C ALA A 443 19.31 -3.80 10.90
N LEU A 444 19.43 -2.51 10.61
CA LEU A 444 19.69 -2.00 9.26
C LEU A 444 21.18 -1.69 9.10
N THR A 445 21.78 -2.07 7.98
CA THR A 445 23.19 -1.80 7.69
C THR A 445 23.43 -1.53 6.20
N THR A 446 24.36 -0.63 5.91
CA THR A 446 24.89 -0.38 4.56
C THR A 446 26.05 -1.30 4.22
N GLU A 447 26.65 -1.92 5.24
CA GLU A 447 27.79 -2.82 5.09
C GLU A 447 27.33 -4.19 4.60
N THR A 448 28.25 -4.95 4.02
CA THR A 448 28.03 -6.34 3.61
C THR A 448 28.50 -7.35 4.68
N GLU A 449 28.61 -6.87 5.91
CA GLU A 449 28.90 -7.66 7.09
C GLU A 449 28.11 -7.16 8.32
N TYR A 450 27.85 -8.07 9.24
CA TYR A 450 27.23 -7.80 10.54
C TYR A 450 27.91 -8.64 11.62
N THR A 451 28.28 -8.02 12.74
CA THR A 451 28.87 -8.75 13.88
C THR A 451 27.75 -9.47 14.61
N ILE A 452 27.84 -10.80 14.72
CA ILE A 452 26.82 -11.60 15.38
C ILE A 452 27.12 -11.71 16.88
N ASP A 453 26.07 -11.70 17.68
CA ASP A 453 26.10 -11.83 19.13
C ASP A 453 25.80 -13.26 19.62
N ASP A 454 25.25 -14.12 18.75
CA ASP A 454 24.87 -15.49 19.06
C ASP A 454 25.07 -16.41 17.85
N ALA A 455 26.15 -17.20 17.84
CA ALA A 455 26.45 -18.12 16.74
C ALA A 455 25.45 -19.27 16.56
N SER A 456 24.54 -19.50 17.51
CA SER A 456 23.49 -20.51 17.41
C SER A 456 22.20 -19.99 16.79
N ALA A 457 22.03 -18.67 16.69
CA ALA A 457 20.87 -18.06 16.10
C ALA A 457 20.86 -18.22 14.57
N LYS A 458 19.65 -18.27 14.00
CA LYS A 458 19.45 -18.19 12.56
C LYS A 458 19.54 -16.73 12.14
N TYR A 459 20.42 -16.42 11.18
CA TYR A 459 20.49 -15.07 10.60
C TYR A 459 20.07 -15.08 9.14
N GLU A 460 19.31 -14.08 8.75
CA GLU A 460 18.87 -13.84 7.37
C GLU A 460 19.17 -12.39 6.99
N VAL A 461 19.37 -12.15 5.69
CA VAL A 461 19.65 -10.82 5.15
C VAL A 461 18.74 -10.54 3.96
N ARG A 462 18.10 -9.37 3.98
CA ARG A 462 17.21 -8.90 2.91
C ARG A 462 17.74 -7.59 2.35
N ALA A 463 17.84 -7.47 1.04
CA ALA A 463 18.24 -6.22 0.39
C ALA A 463 17.03 -5.33 0.08
N ALA A 464 17.21 -4.03 0.31
CA ALA A 464 16.26 -3.02 -0.14
C ALA A 464 16.29 -2.84 -1.66
N ASN A 465 15.11 -2.65 -2.26
CA ASN A 465 14.98 -2.11 -3.61
C ASN A 465 15.18 -0.59 -3.63
N GLU A 466 15.06 0.03 -4.81
CA GLU A 466 15.24 1.47 -4.96
C GLU A 466 14.21 2.34 -4.22
N MET A 467 13.05 1.77 -3.90
CA MET A 467 12.00 2.42 -3.11
C MET A 467 12.12 2.12 -1.61
N GLY A 468 13.10 1.30 -1.21
CA GLY A 468 13.39 0.94 0.19
C GLY A 468 12.73 -0.35 0.68
N GLY A 469 11.88 -0.98 -0.14
CA GLY A 469 11.22 -2.23 0.22
C GLY A 469 12.19 -3.42 0.25
N PHE A 470 12.09 -4.26 1.27
CA PHE A 470 12.97 -5.43 1.44
C PHE A 470 12.41 -6.68 0.75
N GLY A 471 13.22 -7.30 -0.10
CA GLY A 471 12.88 -8.55 -0.80
C GLY A 471 12.66 -9.74 0.13
N LEU A 472 12.42 -10.93 -0.39
CA LEU A 472 12.28 -12.13 0.46
C LEU A 472 13.63 -12.50 1.09
N SER A 473 13.60 -13.06 2.31
CA SER A 473 14.78 -13.73 2.85
C SER A 473 15.03 -15.04 2.12
N GLU A 474 16.27 -15.52 2.14
CA GLU A 474 16.58 -16.85 1.63
C GLU A 474 15.92 -17.87 2.57
N SER A 475 14.83 -18.49 2.12
CA SER A 475 14.34 -19.67 2.80
C SER A 475 15.45 -20.72 2.72
N THR A 476 16.12 -20.98 3.83
CA THR A 476 16.74 -22.29 4.04
C THR A 476 15.66 -23.29 3.72
N ALA A 477 15.79 -24.01 2.61
CA ALA A 477 14.97 -25.18 2.37
C ALA A 477 15.18 -26.05 3.60
N THR A 478 14.21 -26.06 4.50
CA THR A 478 14.11 -27.19 5.41
C THR A 478 14.04 -28.37 4.48
N GLY A 479 15.01 -29.28 4.59
CA GLY A 479 14.76 -30.63 4.13
C GLY A 479 13.38 -31.02 4.64
N ILE A 480 12.63 -31.78 3.85
CA ILE A 480 11.38 -32.35 4.32
C ILE A 480 11.73 -33.22 5.55
N ASP A 481 11.68 -32.64 6.74
CA ASP A 481 12.00 -33.30 8.02
C ASP A 481 10.85 -34.20 8.47
N LYS A 482 9.78 -34.24 7.69
CA LYS A 482 8.66 -35.16 7.85
C LYS A 482 8.10 -35.59 6.50
N VAL A 483 8.52 -36.78 6.06
CA VAL A 483 7.65 -37.64 5.26
C VAL A 483 6.58 -38.14 6.21
N ILE A 484 5.45 -37.44 6.29
CA ILE A 484 4.24 -38.05 6.84
C ILE A 484 3.78 -39.03 5.77
N SER A 485 4.10 -40.31 5.96
CA SER A 485 3.42 -41.39 5.27
C SER A 485 2.02 -41.50 5.87
N SER A 486 1.03 -40.87 5.25
CA SER A 486 -0.36 -41.29 5.43
C SER A 486 -1.14 -41.02 4.14
N ASP A 487 -1.73 -42.11 3.67
CA ASP A 487 -2.75 -42.30 2.65
C ASP A 487 -2.33 -42.19 1.17
N ASP A 488 -2.49 -43.32 0.47
CA ASP A 488 -2.30 -43.45 -0.97
C ASP A 488 -3.23 -42.47 -1.69
N ALA A 489 -2.65 -41.55 -2.46
CA ALA A 489 -3.42 -40.64 -3.30
C ALA A 489 -4.24 -41.45 -4.33
N ILE A 490 -5.54 -41.21 -4.39
CA ILE A 490 -6.44 -41.88 -5.35
C ILE A 490 -6.25 -41.35 -6.78
N LYS A 491 -5.67 -40.15 -6.93
CA LYS A 491 -5.34 -39.56 -8.23
C LYS A 491 -4.11 -38.67 -8.11
N THR A 492 -3.18 -38.80 -9.04
CA THR A 492 -2.05 -37.87 -9.20
C THR A 492 -2.09 -37.29 -10.61
N VAL A 493 -2.06 -35.97 -10.73
CA VAL A 493 -1.98 -35.25 -12.00
C VAL A 493 -0.70 -34.42 -12.01
N ILE A 494 0.00 -34.41 -13.15
CA ILE A 494 1.25 -33.67 -13.34
C ILE A 494 0.93 -32.47 -14.22
N TYR A 495 1.48 -31.31 -13.87
CA TYR A 495 1.44 -30.10 -14.69
C TYR A 495 2.85 -29.56 -14.92
N SER A 496 3.07 -28.92 -16.06
CA SER A 496 4.21 -28.05 -16.29
C SER A 496 4.05 -26.73 -15.51
N VAL A 497 5.12 -25.93 -15.47
CA VAL A 497 5.14 -24.64 -14.76
C VAL A 497 4.16 -23.60 -15.31
N ASP A 498 3.76 -23.73 -16.57
CA ASP A 498 2.76 -22.90 -17.24
C ASP A 498 1.34 -23.48 -17.14
N GLY A 499 1.16 -24.56 -16.38
CA GLY A 499 -0.16 -25.13 -16.07
C GLY A 499 -0.70 -26.12 -17.12
N MET A 500 0.07 -26.56 -18.10
CA MET A 500 -0.35 -27.65 -19.00
C MET A 500 -0.26 -29.01 -18.30
N GLN A 501 -1.29 -29.84 -18.42
CA GLN A 501 -1.27 -31.20 -17.87
C GLN A 501 -0.30 -32.10 -18.66
N LEU A 502 0.57 -32.81 -17.94
CA LEU A 502 1.58 -33.71 -18.48
C LEU A 502 1.22 -35.19 -18.20
N SER A 503 1.61 -36.08 -19.11
CA SER A 503 1.41 -37.54 -18.95
C SER A 503 2.53 -38.24 -18.17
N HIS A 504 3.68 -37.56 -18.02
CA HIS A 504 4.86 -38.03 -17.29
C HIS A 504 5.66 -36.82 -16.80
N LEU A 505 6.56 -37.03 -15.83
CA LEU A 505 7.46 -35.98 -15.38
C LEU A 505 8.44 -35.61 -16.50
N GLN A 506 8.66 -34.31 -16.68
CA GLN A 506 9.62 -33.77 -17.63
C GLN A 506 10.87 -33.27 -16.89
N LYS A 507 12.01 -33.20 -17.60
CA LYS A 507 13.22 -32.59 -17.06
C LYS A 507 12.95 -31.12 -16.70
N GLY A 508 13.27 -30.73 -15.47
CA GLY A 508 12.92 -29.42 -14.91
C GLY A 508 11.84 -29.49 -13.84
N ILE A 509 11.12 -28.38 -13.62
CA ILE A 509 10.11 -28.25 -12.58
C ILE A 509 8.78 -28.81 -13.08
N ASN A 510 8.18 -29.70 -12.27
CA ASN A 510 6.85 -30.26 -12.47
C ASN A 510 6.00 -29.93 -11.24
N ILE A 511 4.70 -29.75 -11.43
CA ILE A 511 3.72 -29.55 -10.37
C ILE A 511 2.88 -30.82 -10.27
N LEU A 512 2.91 -31.50 -9.13
CA LEU A 512 2.07 -32.66 -8.87
C LEU A 512 0.91 -32.25 -7.99
N VAL A 513 -0.30 -32.51 -8.47
CA VAL A 513 -1.53 -32.38 -7.68
C VAL A 513 -2.01 -33.79 -7.34
N LYS A 514 -2.01 -34.10 -6.04
CA LYS A 514 -2.53 -35.35 -5.50
C LYS A 514 -3.92 -35.11 -4.92
N SER A 515 -4.89 -35.93 -5.29
CA SER A 515 -6.22 -35.95 -4.71
C SER A 515 -6.37 -37.17 -3.80
N PHE A 516 -7.02 -36.96 -2.65
CA PHE A 516 -7.23 -37.99 -1.64
C PHE A 516 -8.72 -38.36 -1.57
N ALA A 517 -9.02 -39.50 -0.94
CA ALA A 517 -10.38 -40.04 -0.84
C ALA A 517 -11.34 -39.13 -0.03
N ASP A 518 -10.80 -38.28 0.84
CA ASP A 518 -11.55 -37.28 1.61
C ASP A 518 -11.88 -35.99 0.81
N GLY A 519 -11.49 -35.94 -0.46
CA GLY A 519 -11.68 -34.77 -1.33
C GLY A 519 -10.59 -33.71 -1.21
N SER A 520 -9.64 -33.85 -0.28
CA SER A 520 -8.53 -32.92 -0.16
C SER A 520 -7.57 -33.04 -1.35
N LYS A 521 -6.91 -31.93 -1.68
CA LYS A 521 -5.88 -31.85 -2.71
C LYS A 521 -4.57 -31.37 -2.08
N LYS A 522 -3.46 -32.03 -2.41
CA LYS A 522 -2.11 -31.58 -2.04
C LYS A 522 -1.28 -31.34 -3.28
N THR A 523 -0.75 -30.12 -3.39
CA THR A 523 0.12 -29.72 -4.49
C THR A 523 1.58 -29.78 -4.03
N SER A 524 2.46 -30.34 -4.87
CA SER A 524 3.89 -30.45 -4.59
C SER A 524 4.69 -30.12 -5.85
N LYS A 525 5.84 -29.46 -5.68
CA LYS A 525 6.79 -29.23 -6.77
C LYS A 525 7.79 -30.38 -6.81
N VAL A 526 8.01 -30.96 -7.98
CA VAL A 526 8.98 -32.04 -8.21
C VAL A 526 9.96 -31.59 -9.29
N ILE A 527 11.25 -31.66 -8.97
CA ILE A 527 12.33 -31.34 -9.89
C ILE A 527 12.94 -32.64 -10.39
N VAL A 528 12.85 -32.90 -11.69
CA VAL A 528 13.55 -34.01 -12.34
C VAL A 528 14.84 -33.46 -12.96
N ARG A 529 15.99 -33.95 -12.49
CA ARG A 529 17.32 -33.53 -12.94
C ARG A 529 17.72 -34.19 -14.26
#